data_AF-A0A5C7JRK9-F1
#
_entry.id   AF-A0A5C7JRK9-F1
#
_cell.length_a   1.000
_cell.length_b   1.000
_cell.length_c   1.000
_cell.angle_alpha   90.00
_cell.angle_beta   90.00
_cell.angle_gamma   90.00
#
_symmetry.space_group_name_H-M   'P 1'
#
loop_
_entity.id
_entity.type
_entity.pdbx_description
1 polymer ?
#
loop_
_entity_poly.entity_id
_entity_poly.type
_entity_poly.pdbx_seq_one_letter_code
_entity_poly.pdbx_strand_id
1 'polypeptide(L)'
;MKIEKFSHHFVVSDFTEMEKRYIGQFINRFSEITYDRFGTQVIVKRYASTTKSFKEFRLHINSFSEFIEHLKDKGLNIDKIIIMEYPLYEAEEVKYDPITFVPRDYQEPIIDFILNSKAKAKLVELQAGRGKCFHIDEPVLTINGWKKHGHLRVGDLIANTYGGFSKVEGVFPQGKLKLYKVIFADGRDAIVSLDHLWQVEQRNTSAGWKVVTTEEIIRILGLAENSRHVHIPLVTNWIGIPNKLPIYPYLLGALIGDGTLSYRSLGFTKEDKHILDKVDLMLGEYNCKLINNGNSKDWRIGLYHQNLSNELKDRLVDLRLIDRLSHEKFIPKQYLNATISERWQLLQGLMDTDGTAGKGGS
;
A
#
# COMPACT_ATOMS: atom_id res chain seq x y z
N MET A 1 30.96 -45.88 13.52
CA MET A 1 30.26 -44.94 12.62
C MET A 1 29.01 -45.57 12.03
N LYS A 2 27.90 -44.84 12.05
CA LYS A 2 26.63 -45.18 11.42
C LYS A 2 26.32 -44.17 10.31
N ILE A 3 25.85 -44.65 9.15
CA ILE A 3 25.42 -43.81 8.03
C ILE A 3 23.98 -44.16 7.64
N GLU A 4 23.10 -43.17 7.67
CA GLU A 4 21.71 -43.27 7.25
C GLU A 4 21.54 -42.56 5.90
N LYS A 5 21.33 -43.32 4.84
CA LYS A 5 21.24 -42.84 3.47
C LYS A 5 19.77 -42.65 3.09
N PHE A 6 19.39 -41.40 2.82
CA PHE A 6 18.07 -41.01 2.35
C PHE A 6 18.14 -40.61 0.86
N SER A 7 16.98 -40.27 0.29
CA SER A 7 16.85 -39.93 -1.14
C SER A 7 17.64 -38.68 -1.59
N HIS A 8 17.84 -37.69 -0.72
CA HIS A 8 18.49 -36.41 -1.07
C HIS A 8 19.69 -36.07 -0.18
N HIS A 9 19.90 -36.81 0.91
CA HIS A 9 20.98 -36.57 1.85
C HIS A 9 21.37 -37.87 2.55
N PHE A 10 22.51 -37.87 3.25
CA PHE A 10 22.86 -38.91 4.20
C PHE A 10 23.29 -38.30 5.52
N VAL A 11 23.04 -39.02 6.61
CA VAL A 11 23.38 -38.60 7.98
C VAL A 11 24.45 -39.53 8.52
N VAL A 12 25.50 -38.96 9.09
CA VAL A 12 26.60 -39.67 9.74
C VAL A 12 26.52 -39.43 11.24
N SER A 13 26.48 -40.49 12.03
CA SER A 13 26.35 -40.50 13.49
C SER A 13 27.19 -41.63 14.11
N ASP A 14 27.18 -41.76 15.44
CA ASP A 14 27.88 -42.83 16.20
C ASP A 14 29.35 -43.03 15.77
N PHE A 15 30.08 -41.92 15.70
CA PHE A 15 31.48 -41.88 15.31
C PHE A 15 32.38 -41.52 16.50
N THR A 16 33.62 -41.97 16.47
CA THR A 16 34.67 -41.61 17.43
C THR A 16 35.22 -40.21 17.16
N GLU A 17 35.97 -39.63 18.10
CA GLU A 17 36.62 -38.33 17.88
C GLU A 17 37.65 -38.34 16.73
N MET A 18 38.27 -39.49 16.44
CA MET A 18 39.15 -39.64 15.28
C MET A 18 38.34 -39.57 13.97
N GLU A 19 37.26 -40.33 13.89
CA GLU A 19 36.35 -40.36 12.75
C GLU A 19 35.70 -38.99 12.50
N LYS A 20 35.33 -38.27 13.56
CA LYS A 20 34.83 -36.88 13.50
C LYS A 20 35.81 -35.94 12.79
N ARG A 21 37.11 -36.08 13.05
CA ARG A 21 38.14 -35.28 12.36
C ARG A 21 38.18 -35.59 10.86
N TYR A 22 38.03 -36.84 10.47
CA TYR A 22 37.98 -37.21 9.04
C TYR A 22 36.74 -36.66 8.35
N ILE A 23 35.57 -36.72 9.01
CA ILE A 23 34.34 -36.09 8.51
C ILE A 23 34.55 -34.58 8.33
N GLY A 24 35.13 -33.91 9.33
CA GLY A 24 35.45 -32.48 9.25
C GLY A 24 36.39 -32.12 8.09
N GLN A 25 37.43 -32.93 7.85
CA GLN A 25 38.33 -32.75 6.71
C GLN A 25 37.61 -32.85 5.36
N PHE A 26 36.67 -33.79 5.24
CA PHE A 26 35.85 -33.92 4.03
C PHE A 26 34.96 -32.69 3.82
N ILE A 27 34.24 -32.25 4.86
CA ILE A 27 33.35 -31.07 4.79
C ILE A 27 34.12 -29.80 4.44
N ASN A 28 35.35 -29.67 4.95
CA ASN A 28 36.18 -28.50 4.68
C ASN A 28 36.60 -28.37 3.20
N ARG A 29 36.62 -29.47 2.42
CA ARG A 29 36.89 -29.42 0.97
C ARG A 29 35.86 -28.59 0.20
N PHE A 30 34.62 -28.59 0.69
CA PHE A 30 33.51 -27.87 0.08
C PHE A 30 33.24 -26.54 0.76
N SER A 31 33.97 -26.19 1.82
CA SER A 31 33.70 -24.97 2.58
C SER A 31 34.39 -23.76 1.94
N GLU A 32 33.65 -22.66 1.80
CA GLU A 32 34.22 -21.38 1.34
C GLU A 32 34.74 -20.61 2.57
N ILE A 33 36.03 -20.31 2.59
CA ILE A 33 36.71 -19.64 3.71
C ILE A 33 37.14 -18.24 3.26
N THR A 34 36.80 -17.24 4.07
CA THR A 34 37.32 -15.87 3.96
C THR A 34 38.08 -15.51 5.24
N TYR A 35 38.68 -14.32 5.26
CA TYR A 35 39.38 -13.80 6.43
C TYR A 35 38.69 -12.52 6.90
N ASP A 36 38.52 -12.37 8.22
CA ASP A 36 38.07 -11.11 8.79
C ASP A 36 39.19 -10.05 8.76
N ARG A 37 38.87 -8.83 9.20
CA ARG A 37 39.83 -7.71 9.25
C ARG A 37 40.99 -7.92 10.22
N PHE A 38 40.94 -8.97 11.05
CA PHE A 38 41.97 -9.35 12.02
C PHE A 38 42.78 -10.58 11.57
N GLY A 39 42.51 -11.11 10.37
CA GLY A 39 43.20 -12.28 9.83
C GLY A 39 42.65 -13.61 10.35
N THR A 40 41.49 -13.62 11.01
CA THR A 40 40.84 -14.85 11.48
C THR A 40 40.09 -15.50 10.32
N GLN A 41 40.22 -16.82 10.17
CA GLN A 41 39.43 -17.58 9.18
C GLN A 41 37.95 -17.59 9.54
N VAL A 42 37.11 -17.20 8.58
CA VAL A 42 35.64 -17.21 8.67
C VAL A 42 35.10 -18.13 7.58
N ILE A 43 34.26 -19.09 7.96
CA ILE A 43 33.60 -19.99 6.99
C ILE A 43 32.33 -19.29 6.50
N VAL A 44 32.28 -18.94 5.22
CA VAL A 44 31.17 -18.21 4.59
C VAL A 44 30.09 -19.15 4.06
N LYS A 45 30.49 -20.32 3.55
CA LYS A 45 29.56 -21.37 3.13
C LYS A 45 30.06 -22.72 3.60
N ARG A 46 29.15 -23.55 4.11
CA ARG A 46 29.41 -24.93 4.51
C ARG A 46 28.34 -25.83 3.89
N TYR A 47 28.73 -26.78 3.06
CA TYR A 47 27.82 -27.71 2.37
C TYR A 47 27.59 -28.99 3.19
N ALA A 48 27.35 -28.79 4.49
CA ALA A 48 26.94 -29.82 5.44
C ALA A 48 26.27 -29.14 6.63
N SER A 49 25.25 -29.78 7.20
CA SER A 49 24.63 -29.32 8.46
C SER A 49 25.01 -30.26 9.60
N THR A 50 25.02 -29.75 10.83
CA THR A 50 25.35 -30.53 12.02
C THR A 50 24.46 -30.11 13.18
N THR A 51 24.25 -31.02 14.13
CA THR A 51 23.58 -30.69 15.38
C THR A 51 24.44 -29.76 16.24
N LYS A 52 23.84 -28.99 17.16
CA LYS A 52 24.59 -28.12 18.09
C LYS A 52 25.65 -28.86 18.90
N SER A 53 25.41 -30.14 19.19
CA SER A 53 26.34 -31.00 19.93
C SER A 53 27.42 -31.66 19.04
N PHE A 54 27.43 -31.41 17.73
CA PHE A 54 28.34 -32.03 16.76
C PHE A 54 28.37 -33.57 16.82
N LYS A 55 27.20 -34.17 17.08
CA LYS A 55 27.03 -35.63 17.16
C LYS A 55 26.50 -36.23 15.85
N GLU A 56 25.99 -35.39 14.97
CA GLU A 56 25.46 -35.80 13.67
C GLU A 56 25.92 -34.82 12.60
N PHE A 57 26.26 -35.34 11.43
CA PHE A 57 26.56 -34.56 10.23
C PHE A 57 25.61 -34.99 9.11
N ARG A 58 24.98 -34.03 8.44
CA ARG A 58 24.13 -34.27 7.26
C ARG A 58 24.80 -33.69 6.02
N LEU A 59 24.96 -34.52 5.00
CA LEU A 59 25.61 -34.18 3.75
C LEU A 59 24.69 -34.51 2.57
N HIS A 60 24.88 -33.82 1.45
CA HIS A 60 24.08 -34.02 0.24
C HIS A 60 24.35 -35.40 -0.37
N ILE A 61 23.33 -36.08 -0.90
CA ILE A 61 23.47 -37.47 -1.40
C ILE A 61 24.52 -37.60 -2.52
N ASN A 62 24.66 -36.57 -3.37
CA ASN A 62 25.65 -36.56 -4.45
C ASN A 62 27.10 -36.66 -3.99
N SER A 63 27.42 -36.35 -2.72
CA SER A 63 28.77 -36.50 -2.17
C SER A 63 29.01 -37.85 -1.49
N PHE A 64 28.02 -38.77 -1.50
CA PHE A 64 28.11 -40.04 -0.76
C PHE A 64 29.26 -40.93 -1.25
N SER A 65 29.41 -41.13 -2.55
CA SER A 65 30.47 -41.98 -3.09
C SER A 65 31.86 -41.43 -2.75
N GLU A 66 32.07 -40.13 -2.94
CA GLU A 66 33.32 -39.44 -2.61
C GLU A 66 33.60 -39.46 -1.09
N PHE A 67 32.55 -39.37 -0.26
CA PHE A 67 32.67 -39.48 1.18
C PHE A 67 33.17 -40.87 1.61
N ILE A 68 32.64 -41.93 1.01
CA ILE A 68 33.08 -43.31 1.29
C ILE A 68 34.53 -43.52 0.84
N GLU A 69 34.92 -43.01 -0.34
CA GLU A 69 36.31 -43.04 -0.81
C GLU A 69 37.26 -42.30 0.13
N HIS A 70 36.88 -41.09 0.58
CA HIS A 70 37.66 -40.34 1.54
C HIS A 70 37.87 -41.09 2.86
N LEU A 71 36.85 -41.80 3.36
CA LEU A 71 37.01 -42.63 4.57
C LEU A 71 37.96 -43.82 4.33
N LYS A 72 37.91 -44.46 3.16
CA LYS A 72 38.86 -45.52 2.78
C LYS A 72 40.29 -45.01 2.75
N ASP A 73 40.53 -43.84 2.15
CA ASP A 73 41.85 -43.21 2.09
C ASP A 73 42.43 -42.86 3.46
N LYS A 74 41.56 -42.62 4.45
CA LYS A 74 41.96 -42.42 5.86
C LYS A 74 42.19 -43.72 6.62
N GLY A 75 42.09 -44.87 5.95
CA GLY A 75 42.35 -46.19 6.52
C GLY A 75 41.19 -46.76 7.34
N LEU A 76 39.96 -46.23 7.19
CA LEU A 76 38.80 -46.84 7.82
C LEU A 76 38.39 -48.10 7.08
N ASN A 77 38.12 -49.16 7.85
CA ASN A 77 37.47 -50.35 7.33
C ASN A 77 35.97 -50.07 7.14
N ILE A 78 35.55 -49.91 5.88
CA ILE A 78 34.17 -49.59 5.51
C ILE A 78 33.20 -50.73 5.87
N ASP A 79 33.65 -51.98 5.91
CA ASP A 79 32.80 -53.12 6.27
C ASP A 79 32.35 -53.07 7.74
N LYS A 80 33.01 -52.24 8.56
CA LYS A 80 32.62 -51.97 9.95
C LYS A 80 31.67 -50.77 10.09
N ILE A 81 31.36 -50.06 9.01
CA ILE A 81 30.43 -48.94 9.01
C ILE A 81 29.02 -49.46 8.75
N ILE A 82 28.09 -49.14 9.64
CA ILE A 82 26.69 -49.53 9.49
C ILE A 82 26.02 -48.56 8.52
N ILE A 83 25.70 -49.01 7.30
CA ILE A 83 24.99 -48.20 6.29
C ILE A 83 23.55 -48.69 6.19
N MET A 84 22.60 -47.83 6.50
CA MET A 84 21.16 -48.10 6.35
C MET A 84 20.60 -47.27 5.19
N GLU A 85 19.98 -47.93 4.23
CA GLU A 85 19.32 -47.27 3.09
C GLU A 85 17.82 -47.14 3.34
N TYR A 86 17.32 -45.91 3.32
CA TYR A 86 15.90 -45.62 3.39
C TYR A 86 15.35 -45.44 1.97
N PRO A 87 14.29 -46.17 1.58
CA PRO A 87 13.70 -46.04 0.26
C PRO A 87 13.08 -44.65 0.05
N LEU A 88 12.87 -44.26 -1.21
CA LEU A 88 12.02 -43.12 -1.50
C LEU A 88 10.61 -43.38 -0.94
N TYR A 89 10.01 -42.37 -0.31
CA TYR A 89 8.59 -42.40 0.00
C TYR A 89 7.81 -42.59 -1.31
N GLU A 90 6.91 -43.57 -1.33
CA GLU A 90 5.92 -43.69 -2.39
C GLU A 90 4.95 -42.51 -2.27
N ALA A 91 4.57 -41.93 -3.40
CA ALA A 91 3.62 -40.82 -3.40
C ALA A 91 2.25 -41.33 -2.95
N GLU A 92 1.74 -40.81 -1.84
CA GLU A 92 0.36 -41.07 -1.42
C GLU A 92 -0.62 -40.33 -2.34
N GLU A 93 -1.74 -40.98 -2.66
CA GLU A 93 -2.81 -40.36 -3.44
C GLU A 93 -3.56 -39.35 -2.56
N VAL A 94 -3.21 -38.07 -2.71
CA VAL A 94 -3.87 -36.97 -1.99
C VAL A 94 -5.18 -36.63 -2.69
N LYS A 95 -6.30 -36.75 -1.96
CA LYS A 95 -7.60 -36.24 -2.44
C LYS A 95 -7.61 -34.72 -2.32
N TYR A 96 -7.66 -34.04 -3.45
CA TYR A 96 -7.87 -32.59 -3.51
C TYR A 96 -9.35 -32.27 -3.56
N ASP A 97 -9.75 -31.20 -2.87
CA ASP A 97 -11.07 -30.62 -3.08
C ASP A 97 -11.22 -30.20 -4.55
N PRO A 98 -12.41 -30.38 -5.15
CA PRO A 98 -12.65 -29.97 -6.52
C PRO A 98 -12.38 -28.48 -6.70
N ILE A 99 -11.74 -28.12 -7.81
CA ILE A 99 -11.46 -26.72 -8.16
C ILE A 99 -12.80 -25.98 -8.27
N THR A 100 -13.07 -25.05 -7.34
CA THR A 100 -14.33 -24.30 -7.30
C THR A 100 -14.29 -22.99 -8.09
N PHE A 101 -13.24 -22.74 -8.88
CA PHE A 101 -13.04 -21.48 -9.60
C PHE A 101 -12.63 -21.73 -11.06
N VAL A 102 -12.93 -20.75 -11.92
CA VAL A 102 -12.49 -20.75 -13.32
C VAL A 102 -11.05 -20.21 -13.37
N PRO A 103 -10.07 -20.98 -13.88
CA PRO A 103 -8.70 -20.51 -14.05
C PRO A 103 -8.65 -19.25 -14.91
N ARG A 104 -7.73 -18.34 -14.59
CA ARG A 104 -7.45 -17.18 -15.45
C ARG A 104 -6.64 -17.62 -16.68
N ASP A 105 -6.67 -16.83 -17.74
CA ASP A 105 -5.98 -17.12 -19.01
C ASP A 105 -4.50 -17.49 -18.84
N TYR A 106 -3.79 -16.83 -17.91
CA TYR A 106 -2.38 -17.14 -17.63
C TYR A 106 -2.17 -18.39 -16.76
N GLN A 107 -3.20 -18.85 -16.04
CA GLN A 107 -3.16 -20.06 -15.21
C GLN A 107 -3.45 -21.31 -16.02
N GLU A 108 -4.24 -21.23 -17.09
CA GLU A 108 -4.54 -22.37 -17.97
C GLU A 108 -3.28 -23.08 -18.52
N PRO A 109 -2.30 -22.39 -19.13
CA PRO A 109 -1.10 -23.06 -19.64
C PRO A 109 -0.24 -23.65 -18.52
N ILE A 110 -0.33 -23.10 -17.31
CA ILE A 110 0.37 -23.63 -16.13
C ILE A 110 -0.30 -24.92 -15.65
N ILE A 111 -1.63 -24.92 -15.55
CA ILE A 111 -2.40 -26.12 -15.19
C ILE A 111 -2.14 -27.22 -16.21
N ASP A 112 -2.16 -26.90 -17.50
CA ASP A 112 -1.83 -27.85 -18.56
C ASP A 112 -0.41 -28.41 -18.41
N PHE A 113 0.59 -27.55 -18.18
CA PHE A 113 1.96 -28.00 -17.90
C PHE A 113 2.04 -28.92 -16.67
N ILE A 114 1.33 -28.59 -15.59
CA ILE A 114 1.32 -29.41 -14.38
C ILE A 114 0.66 -30.76 -14.64
N LEU A 115 -0.46 -30.82 -15.35
CA LEU A 115 -1.22 -32.06 -15.55
C LEU A 115 -0.60 -32.95 -16.63
N ASN A 116 -0.11 -32.36 -17.72
CA ASN A 116 0.23 -33.10 -18.94
C ASN A 116 1.74 -33.25 -19.20
N SER A 117 2.61 -32.50 -18.50
CA SER A 117 4.06 -32.65 -18.67
C SER A 117 4.59 -33.95 -18.05
N LYS A 118 5.44 -34.66 -18.80
CA LYS A 118 6.18 -35.86 -18.34
C LYS A 118 7.46 -35.54 -17.56
N ALA A 119 7.75 -34.25 -17.31
CA ALA A 119 8.96 -33.86 -16.58
C ALA A 119 8.91 -34.38 -15.13
N LYS A 120 10.03 -34.98 -14.67
CA LYS A 120 10.18 -35.49 -13.30
C LYS A 120 10.21 -34.37 -12.25
N ALA A 121 10.59 -33.16 -12.64
CA ALA A 121 10.55 -31.96 -11.82
C ALA A 121 9.89 -30.84 -12.64
N LYS A 122 8.95 -30.14 -12.01
CA LYS A 122 8.18 -29.05 -12.62
C LYS A 122 8.42 -27.80 -11.79
N LEU A 123 9.07 -26.80 -12.39
CA LEU A 123 9.20 -25.49 -11.79
C LEU A 123 8.09 -24.61 -12.37
N VAL A 124 7.34 -23.96 -11.48
CA VAL A 124 6.23 -23.09 -11.87
C VAL A 124 6.41 -21.75 -11.17
N GLU A 125 6.40 -20.69 -11.96
CA GLU A 125 6.33 -19.32 -11.45
C GLU A 125 4.86 -18.88 -11.44
N LEU A 126 4.30 -18.69 -10.25
CA LEU A 126 2.91 -18.28 -10.07
C LEU A 126 2.85 -16.87 -9.54
N GLN A 127 2.20 -15.97 -10.27
CA GLN A 127 1.78 -14.69 -9.71
C GLN A 127 0.65 -14.90 -8.70
N ALA A 128 0.69 -14.17 -7.59
CA ALA A 128 -0.37 -14.19 -6.58
C ALA A 128 -1.69 -13.73 -7.22
N GLY A 129 -2.65 -14.65 -7.36
CA GLY A 129 -3.82 -14.50 -8.22
C GLY A 129 -5.18 -14.64 -7.53
N ARG A 130 -5.29 -14.47 -6.21
CA ARG A 130 -6.58 -14.56 -5.52
C ARG A 130 -6.69 -13.56 -4.37
N GLY A 131 -7.90 -13.03 -4.20
CA GLY A 131 -8.32 -12.16 -3.13
C GLY A 131 -7.69 -10.76 -3.16
N LYS A 132 -7.32 -10.25 -1.98
CA LYS A 132 -6.90 -8.85 -1.73
C LYS A 132 -7.92 -7.81 -2.20
N CYS A 133 -9.20 -8.16 -2.19
CA CYS A 133 -10.25 -7.40 -2.86
C CYS A 133 -10.96 -6.40 -1.92
N PHE A 134 -11.52 -5.37 -2.54
CA PHE A 134 -12.49 -4.45 -1.96
C PHE A 134 -13.91 -4.84 -2.36
N HIS A 135 -14.89 -4.42 -1.55
CA HIS A 135 -16.29 -4.46 -1.95
C HIS A 135 -16.54 -3.60 -3.21
N ILE A 136 -17.47 -4.02 -4.07
CA ILE A 136 -17.71 -3.37 -5.38
C ILE A 136 -18.19 -1.92 -5.27
N ASP A 137 -18.82 -1.55 -4.16
CA ASP A 137 -19.32 -0.20 -3.92
C ASP A 137 -18.29 0.74 -3.28
N GLU A 138 -17.11 0.23 -2.90
CA GLU A 138 -16.06 1.06 -2.30
C GLU A 138 -15.62 2.15 -3.27
N PRO A 139 -15.54 3.42 -2.82
CA PRO A 139 -15.19 4.52 -3.68
C PRO A 139 -13.67 4.55 -3.95
N VAL A 140 -13.31 4.68 -5.22
CA VAL A 140 -11.93 4.87 -5.68
C VAL A 140 -11.84 6.22 -6.39
N LEU A 141 -10.84 7.02 -6.02
CA LEU A 141 -10.64 8.33 -6.62
C LEU A 141 -9.97 8.17 -7.99
N THR A 142 -10.62 8.67 -9.04
CA THR A 142 -10.11 8.68 -10.42
C THR A 142 -9.82 10.10 -10.87
N ILE A 143 -9.16 10.25 -12.03
CA ILE A 143 -8.98 11.56 -12.67
C ILE A 143 -10.31 12.28 -12.96
N ASN A 144 -11.42 11.53 -13.09
CA ASN A 144 -12.76 12.06 -13.33
C ASN A 144 -13.61 12.14 -12.05
N GLY A 145 -12.98 12.03 -10.87
CA GLY A 145 -13.65 12.01 -9.57
C GLY A 145 -13.89 10.60 -9.02
N TRP A 146 -14.72 10.50 -7.98
CA TRP A 146 -14.98 9.24 -7.28
C TRP A 146 -15.79 8.27 -8.12
N LYS A 147 -15.30 7.04 -8.24
CA LYS A 147 -15.92 5.95 -8.99
C LYS A 147 -15.98 4.71 -8.10
N LYS A 148 -17.07 3.95 -8.17
CA LYS A 148 -17.18 2.67 -7.45
C LYS A 148 -16.14 1.67 -7.96
N HIS A 149 -15.51 0.91 -7.05
CA HIS A 149 -14.48 -0.07 -7.36
C HIS A 149 -14.93 -1.07 -8.45
N GLY A 150 -16.16 -1.59 -8.37
CA GLY A 150 -16.72 -2.52 -9.36
C GLY A 150 -16.96 -1.92 -10.76
N HIS A 151 -16.95 -0.59 -10.88
CA HIS A 151 -17.08 0.10 -12.16
C HIS A 151 -15.72 0.42 -12.82
N LEU A 152 -14.60 0.15 -12.15
CA LEU A 152 -13.28 0.34 -12.73
C LEU A 152 -13.10 -0.56 -13.96
N ARG A 153 -12.37 -0.04 -14.95
CA ARG A 153 -12.04 -0.72 -16.21
C ARG A 153 -10.55 -0.59 -16.48
N VAL A 154 -10.00 -1.54 -17.23
CA VAL A 154 -8.62 -1.45 -17.73
C VAL A 154 -8.46 -0.13 -18.48
N GLY A 155 -7.41 0.61 -18.14
CA GLY A 155 -7.13 1.94 -18.68
C GLY A 155 -7.60 3.11 -17.83
N ASP A 156 -8.47 2.92 -16.83
CA ASP A 156 -8.84 3.99 -15.90
C ASP A 156 -7.59 4.51 -15.16
N LEU A 157 -7.54 5.82 -14.91
CA LEU A 157 -6.49 6.49 -14.14
C LEU A 157 -6.98 6.73 -12.70
N ILE A 158 -6.37 6.05 -11.74
CA ILE A 158 -6.71 6.10 -10.31
C ILE A 158 -5.65 6.86 -9.52
N ALA A 159 -6.07 7.63 -8.52
CA ALA A 159 -5.18 8.33 -7.62
C ALA A 159 -4.22 7.36 -6.93
N ASN A 160 -2.93 7.71 -6.87
CA ASN A 160 -1.93 6.92 -6.16
C ASN A 160 -1.29 7.71 -5.00
N THR A 161 -0.57 6.99 -4.13
CA THR A 161 0.09 7.56 -2.95
C THR A 161 1.35 8.36 -3.25
N TYR A 162 1.84 8.31 -4.50
CA TYR A 162 3.00 9.07 -4.98
C TYR A 162 2.63 10.47 -5.48
N GLY A 163 1.35 10.85 -5.39
CA GLY A 163 0.87 12.16 -5.83
C GLY A 163 0.63 12.25 -7.33
N GLY A 164 0.24 11.16 -7.97
CA GLY A 164 -0.19 11.15 -9.35
C GLY A 164 -1.32 10.16 -9.59
N PHE A 165 -1.38 9.64 -10.81
CA PHE A 165 -2.33 8.61 -11.20
C PHE A 165 -1.62 7.35 -11.67
N SER A 166 -2.17 6.20 -11.31
CA SER A 166 -1.77 4.89 -11.83
C SER A 166 -2.84 4.37 -12.78
N LYS A 167 -2.42 3.67 -13.84
CA LYS A 167 -3.31 3.05 -14.81
C LYS A 167 -3.77 1.69 -14.29
N VAL A 168 -5.08 1.41 -14.38
CA VAL A 168 -5.62 0.07 -14.11
C VAL A 168 -5.20 -0.87 -15.24
N GLU A 169 -4.39 -1.88 -14.94
CA GLU A 169 -3.92 -2.87 -15.93
C GLU A 169 -4.85 -4.08 -16.05
N GLY A 170 -5.57 -4.41 -14.99
CA GLY A 170 -6.45 -5.59 -14.95
C GLY A 170 -7.59 -5.40 -13.96
N VAL A 171 -8.72 -6.06 -14.24
CA VAL A 171 -9.88 -6.13 -13.36
C VAL A 171 -10.20 -7.60 -13.13
N PHE A 172 -10.22 -8.03 -11.87
CA PHE A 172 -10.32 -9.45 -11.50
C PHE A 172 -11.51 -9.71 -10.57
N PRO A 173 -12.70 -10.00 -11.10
CA PRO A 173 -13.86 -10.35 -10.29
C PRO A 173 -13.59 -11.56 -9.39
N GLN A 174 -13.87 -11.44 -8.09
CA GLN A 174 -13.63 -12.51 -7.11
C GLN A 174 -14.90 -13.32 -6.73
N GLY A 175 -16.07 -12.93 -7.24
CA GLY A 175 -17.34 -13.54 -6.88
C GLY A 175 -17.81 -13.17 -5.48
N LYS A 176 -18.56 -14.08 -4.83
CA LYS A 176 -19.09 -13.87 -3.47
C LYS A 176 -18.06 -14.33 -2.45
N LEU A 177 -17.63 -13.43 -1.58
CA LEU A 177 -16.68 -13.69 -0.50
C LEU A 177 -17.20 -13.09 0.81
N LYS A 178 -16.74 -13.65 1.94
CA LYS A 178 -16.92 -13.02 3.25
C LYS A 178 -16.01 -11.79 3.33
N LEU A 179 -16.58 -10.64 3.67
CA LEU A 179 -15.88 -9.36 3.78
C LEU A 179 -15.96 -8.82 5.20
N TYR A 180 -15.05 -7.89 5.50
CA TYR A 180 -14.83 -7.31 6.82
C TYR A 180 -14.80 -5.79 6.68
N LYS A 181 -15.54 -5.11 7.56
CA LYS A 181 -15.54 -3.65 7.64
C LYS A 181 -14.44 -3.19 8.60
N VAL A 182 -13.43 -2.50 8.07
CA VAL A 182 -12.34 -1.89 8.84
C VAL A 182 -12.74 -0.44 9.12
N ILE A 183 -12.77 -0.04 10.38
CA ILE A 183 -13.14 1.32 10.81
C ILE A 183 -11.91 1.99 11.43
N PHE A 184 -11.59 3.18 10.95
CA PHE A 184 -10.46 3.99 11.42
C PHE A 184 -10.87 4.89 12.58
N ALA A 185 -9.87 5.35 13.35
CA ALA A 185 -10.08 6.19 14.53
C ALA A 185 -10.80 7.52 14.22
N ASP A 186 -10.72 8.01 12.98
CA ASP A 186 -11.39 9.22 12.52
C ASP A 186 -12.78 8.97 11.89
N GLY A 187 -13.28 7.73 11.98
CA GLY A 187 -14.60 7.34 11.49
C GLY A 187 -14.65 6.95 10.02
N ARG A 188 -13.54 7.06 9.27
CA ARG A 188 -13.47 6.47 7.92
C ARG A 188 -13.59 4.96 8.00
N ASP A 189 -14.02 4.33 6.90
CA ASP A 189 -14.08 2.88 6.82
C ASP A 189 -13.79 2.34 5.42
N ALA A 190 -13.54 1.03 5.35
CA ALA A 190 -13.37 0.28 4.11
C ALA A 190 -13.85 -1.17 4.29
N ILE A 191 -14.55 -1.72 3.30
CA ILE A 191 -15.00 -3.12 3.28
C ILE A 191 -14.09 -3.96 2.39
N VAL A 192 -13.34 -4.88 3.00
CA VAL A 192 -12.28 -5.66 2.35
C VAL A 192 -12.32 -7.15 2.68
N SER A 193 -11.59 -7.98 1.93
CA SER A 193 -11.36 -9.38 2.29
C SER A 193 -10.31 -9.54 3.41
N LEU A 194 -10.26 -10.74 4.02
CA LEU A 194 -9.29 -11.06 5.08
C LEU A 194 -7.83 -10.95 4.63
N ASP A 195 -7.58 -11.23 3.36
CA ASP A 195 -6.25 -11.25 2.77
C ASP A 195 -5.85 -9.89 2.15
N HIS A 196 -6.69 -8.86 2.29
CA HIS A 196 -6.36 -7.51 1.82
C HIS A 196 -5.13 -6.96 2.53
N LEU A 197 -4.24 -6.33 1.76
CA LEU A 197 -2.92 -5.92 2.22
C LEU A 197 -2.93 -4.46 2.66
N TRP A 198 -2.40 -4.23 3.86
CA TRP A 198 -2.33 -2.94 4.51
C TRP A 198 -0.88 -2.63 4.83
N GLN A 199 -0.41 -1.45 4.43
CA GLN A 199 0.81 -0.89 4.99
C GLN A 199 0.49 -0.34 6.39
N VAL A 200 1.15 -0.87 7.41
CA VAL A 200 0.92 -0.51 8.81
C VAL A 200 2.21 -0.27 9.56
N GLU A 201 2.13 0.50 10.63
CA GLU A 201 3.14 0.62 11.67
C GLU A 201 2.54 0.17 13.01
N GLN A 202 3.29 -0.65 13.74
CA GLN A 202 2.88 -1.12 15.05
C GLN A 202 3.74 -0.45 16.12
N ARG A 203 3.10 0.24 17.05
CA ARG A 203 3.80 0.92 18.15
C ARG A 203 4.59 -0.10 18.98
N ASN A 204 5.76 0.29 19.47
CA ASN A 204 6.66 -0.54 20.29
C ASN A 204 7.29 -1.74 19.57
N THR A 205 7.34 -1.73 18.23
CA THR A 205 8.13 -2.69 17.45
C THR A 205 9.25 -1.97 16.73
N SER A 206 10.47 -2.52 16.75
CA SER A 206 11.63 -1.95 16.04
C SER A 206 11.54 -2.10 14.51
N ALA A 207 10.43 -2.64 13.99
CA ALA A 207 10.31 -3.12 12.62
C ALA A 207 9.89 -2.04 11.61
N GLY A 208 9.48 -0.84 12.06
CA GLY A 208 9.00 0.23 11.17
C GLY A 208 7.75 -0.17 10.37
N TRP A 209 7.58 0.42 9.18
CA TRP A 209 6.47 0.13 8.28
C TRP A 209 6.56 -1.29 7.69
N LYS A 210 5.46 -2.03 7.76
CA LYS A 210 5.33 -3.38 7.18
C LYS A 210 4.01 -3.55 6.43
N VAL A 211 3.95 -4.47 5.49
CA VAL A 211 2.71 -4.86 4.82
C VAL A 211 2.14 -6.12 5.47
N VAL A 212 0.89 -6.06 5.93
CA VAL A 212 0.19 -7.17 6.60
C VAL A 212 -1.21 -7.36 6.03
N THR A 213 -1.84 -8.51 6.27
CA THR A 213 -3.23 -8.79 5.86
C THR A 213 -4.25 -8.21 6.85
N THR A 214 -5.51 -8.07 6.44
CA THR A 214 -6.63 -7.75 7.37
C THR A 214 -6.72 -8.78 8.50
N GLU A 215 -6.50 -10.06 8.22
CA GLU A 215 -6.44 -11.13 9.22
C GLU A 215 -5.36 -10.87 10.28
N GLU A 216 -4.17 -10.45 9.85
CA GLU A 216 -3.08 -10.11 10.76
C GLU A 216 -3.41 -8.85 11.59
N ILE A 217 -4.10 -7.86 11.00
CA ILE A 217 -4.62 -6.72 11.76
C ILE A 217 -5.58 -7.19 12.86
N ILE A 218 -6.52 -8.09 12.55
CA ILE A 218 -7.44 -8.65 13.56
C ILE A 218 -6.65 -9.33 14.69
N ARG A 219 -5.63 -10.12 14.35
CA ARG A 219 -4.74 -10.75 15.33
C ARG A 219 -4.05 -9.72 16.22
N ILE A 220 -3.51 -8.65 15.64
CA ILE A 220 -2.84 -7.57 16.38
C ILE A 220 -3.82 -6.85 17.31
N LEU A 221 -5.02 -6.54 16.84
CA LEU A 221 -6.07 -5.89 17.63
C LEU A 221 -6.53 -6.75 18.82
N GLY A 222 -6.38 -8.07 18.73
CA GLY A 222 -6.63 -9.02 19.82
C GLY A 222 -5.51 -9.16 20.85
N LEU A 223 -4.36 -8.50 20.66
CA LEU A 223 -3.26 -8.52 21.63
C LEU A 223 -3.56 -7.65 22.87
N ALA A 224 -2.70 -7.77 23.89
CA ALA A 224 -2.73 -6.90 25.06
C ALA A 224 -2.64 -5.42 24.68
N GLU A 225 -3.17 -4.55 25.56
CA GLU A 225 -3.40 -3.13 25.27
C GLU A 225 -2.17 -2.36 24.76
N ASN A 226 -0.98 -2.64 25.28
CA ASN A 226 0.25 -1.97 24.82
C ASN A 226 0.76 -2.42 23.43
N SER A 227 0.16 -3.46 22.85
CA SER A 227 0.59 -4.09 21.59
C SER A 227 -0.47 -4.04 20.49
N ARG A 228 -1.70 -3.58 20.80
CA ARG A 228 -2.83 -3.51 19.85
C ARG A 228 -2.87 -2.24 19.00
N HIS A 229 -1.94 -1.31 19.18
CA HIS A 229 -1.91 -0.05 18.43
C HIS A 229 -1.33 -0.24 17.03
N VAL A 230 -2.19 -0.08 16.02
CA VAL A 230 -1.86 -0.18 14.60
C VAL A 230 -2.17 1.16 13.93
N HIS A 231 -1.18 1.70 13.22
CA HIS A 231 -1.31 2.92 12.44
C HIS A 231 -1.22 2.61 10.96
N ILE A 232 -1.97 3.34 10.14
CA ILE A 232 -1.86 3.32 8.68
C ILE A 232 -1.27 4.65 8.21
N PRO A 233 -0.56 4.69 7.08
CA PRO A 233 -0.02 5.94 6.55
C PRO A 233 -1.16 6.87 6.12
N LEU A 234 -1.00 8.17 6.42
CA LEU A 234 -1.88 9.20 5.88
C LEU A 234 -1.54 9.46 4.40
N VAL A 235 -2.56 9.79 3.62
CA VAL A 235 -2.37 10.23 2.23
C VAL A 235 -1.89 11.68 2.25
N THR A 236 -0.58 11.90 2.12
CA THR A 236 0.03 13.24 2.20
C THR A 236 0.30 13.87 0.84
N ASN A 237 0.40 13.07 -0.23
CA ASN A 237 0.93 13.53 -1.52
C ASN A 237 -0.16 13.83 -2.57
N TRP A 238 -1.45 13.84 -2.20
CA TRP A 238 -2.52 14.03 -3.18
C TRP A 238 -2.47 15.43 -3.84
N ILE A 239 -2.08 15.46 -5.12
CA ILE A 239 -1.88 16.70 -5.86
C ILE A 239 -3.17 17.37 -6.33
N GLY A 240 -4.30 16.65 -6.36
CA GLY A 240 -5.56 17.12 -6.92
C GLY A 240 -5.77 16.75 -8.40
N ILE A 241 -6.93 17.12 -8.93
CA ILE A 241 -7.33 16.97 -10.33
C ILE A 241 -7.25 18.34 -10.99
N PRO A 242 -6.34 18.56 -11.96
CA PRO A 242 -6.31 19.80 -12.72
C PRO A 242 -7.64 20.01 -13.46
N ASN A 243 -8.32 21.12 -13.19
CA ASN A 243 -9.57 21.47 -13.86
C ASN A 243 -9.75 22.99 -13.90
N LYS A 244 -10.47 23.51 -14.90
CA LYS A 244 -10.81 24.93 -14.96
C LYS A 244 -11.92 25.23 -13.95
N LEU A 245 -11.58 25.92 -12.88
CA LEU A 245 -12.54 26.30 -11.84
C LEU A 245 -13.39 27.52 -12.27
N PRO A 246 -14.71 27.55 -12.00
CA PRO A 246 -15.57 28.67 -12.36
C PRO A 246 -15.22 29.95 -11.61
N ILE A 247 -14.84 29.88 -10.35
CA ILE A 247 -14.47 31.07 -9.56
C ILE A 247 -13.03 30.88 -9.07
N TYR A 248 -12.21 31.93 -9.11
CA TYR A 248 -10.85 31.87 -8.56
C TYR A 248 -10.91 31.38 -7.11
N PRO A 249 -10.07 30.40 -6.72
CA PRO A 249 -10.24 29.71 -5.44
C PRO A 249 -10.24 30.65 -4.23
N TYR A 250 -9.32 31.62 -4.20
CA TYR A 250 -9.26 32.63 -3.14
C TYR A 250 -10.52 33.47 -3.05
N LEU A 251 -10.99 34.00 -4.20
CA LEU A 251 -12.23 34.78 -4.27
C LEU A 251 -13.42 33.97 -3.78
N LEU A 252 -13.54 32.70 -4.19
CA LEU A 252 -14.61 31.83 -3.70
C LEU A 252 -14.51 31.61 -2.18
N GLY A 253 -13.32 31.36 -1.65
CA GLY A 253 -13.10 31.21 -0.21
C GLY A 253 -13.57 32.45 0.56
N ALA A 254 -13.18 33.64 0.10
CA ALA A 254 -13.59 34.90 0.71
C ALA A 254 -15.12 35.10 0.65
N LEU A 255 -15.75 34.83 -0.49
CA LEU A 255 -17.21 34.93 -0.65
C LEU A 255 -17.99 33.91 0.20
N ILE A 256 -17.41 32.73 0.46
CA ILE A 256 -18.03 31.74 1.35
C ILE A 256 -18.05 32.25 2.79
N GLY A 257 -16.94 32.81 3.30
CA GLY A 257 -16.88 33.38 4.64
C GLY A 257 -17.75 34.64 4.76
N ASP A 258 -17.23 35.77 4.31
CA ASP A 258 -17.79 37.11 4.55
C ASP A 258 -18.73 37.62 3.42
N GLY A 259 -19.08 36.77 2.44
CA GLY A 259 -19.95 37.17 1.33
C GLY A 259 -21.44 37.14 1.67
N THR A 260 -22.19 38.14 1.19
CA THR A 260 -23.66 38.05 1.08
C THR A 260 -24.01 37.53 -0.30
N LEU A 261 -24.54 36.31 -0.39
CA LEU A 261 -24.78 35.61 -1.66
C LEU A 261 -26.28 35.46 -1.97
N SER A 262 -27.03 36.56 -2.00
CA SER A 262 -28.46 36.52 -2.34
C SER A 262 -28.68 36.70 -3.83
N TYR A 263 -29.78 36.17 -4.36
CA TYR A 263 -30.14 36.39 -5.76
C TYR A 263 -30.38 37.87 -6.06
N ARG A 264 -30.89 38.64 -5.09
CA ARG A 264 -31.17 40.07 -5.28
C ARG A 264 -29.93 40.95 -5.20
N SER A 265 -28.96 40.56 -4.38
CA SER A 265 -27.75 41.34 -4.15
C SER A 265 -26.58 40.46 -3.73
N LEU A 266 -25.43 40.72 -4.34
CA LEU A 266 -24.14 40.23 -3.90
C LEU A 266 -23.42 41.28 -3.07
N GLY A 267 -22.74 40.87 -2.01
CA GLY A 267 -21.97 41.76 -1.15
C GLY A 267 -20.81 41.04 -0.47
N PHE A 268 -19.96 41.81 0.16
CA PHE A 268 -18.78 41.35 0.89
C PHE A 268 -18.53 42.28 2.07
N THR A 269 -18.40 41.74 3.27
CA THR A 269 -18.26 42.54 4.49
C THR A 269 -16.85 42.40 5.05
N LYS A 270 -16.03 43.46 4.95
CA LYS A 270 -14.69 43.49 5.54
C LYS A 270 -14.20 44.89 5.85
N GLU A 271 -13.37 45.00 6.89
CA GLU A 271 -12.70 46.25 7.28
C GLU A 271 -11.25 46.32 6.76
N ASP A 272 -10.59 45.17 6.60
CA ASP A 272 -9.20 45.10 6.15
C ASP A 272 -9.07 45.49 4.67
N LYS A 273 -8.35 46.60 4.44
CA LYS A 273 -8.14 47.16 3.10
C LYS A 273 -7.36 46.22 2.18
N HIS A 274 -6.37 45.49 2.69
CA HIS A 274 -5.56 44.59 1.87
C HIS A 274 -6.41 43.43 1.33
N ILE A 275 -7.32 42.89 2.16
CA ILE A 275 -8.29 41.87 1.72
C ILE A 275 -9.26 42.46 0.70
N LEU A 276 -9.80 43.66 0.95
CA LEU A 276 -10.71 44.35 0.02
C LEU A 276 -10.06 44.59 -1.35
N ASP A 277 -8.83 45.13 -1.38
CA ASP A 277 -8.09 45.40 -2.63
C ASP A 277 -7.83 44.11 -3.41
N LYS A 278 -7.49 43.01 -2.71
CA LYS A 278 -7.26 41.70 -3.32
C LYS A 278 -8.55 41.08 -3.89
N VAL A 279 -9.67 41.19 -3.16
CA VAL A 279 -10.98 40.73 -3.63
C VAL A 279 -11.45 41.56 -4.83
N ASP A 280 -11.34 42.89 -4.77
CA ASP A 280 -11.74 43.79 -5.86
C ASP A 280 -10.96 43.52 -7.15
N LEU A 281 -9.64 43.31 -7.04
CA LEU A 281 -8.80 42.91 -8.17
C LEU A 281 -9.30 41.62 -8.83
N MET A 282 -9.63 40.58 -8.04
CA MET A 282 -10.14 39.31 -8.58
C MET A 282 -11.56 39.41 -9.13
N LEU A 283 -12.39 40.32 -8.60
CA LEU A 283 -13.73 40.59 -9.14
C LEU A 283 -13.69 41.17 -10.56
N GLY A 284 -12.61 41.89 -10.91
CA GLY A 284 -12.41 42.45 -12.25
C GLY A 284 -12.45 41.42 -13.36
N GLU A 285 -11.99 40.20 -13.10
CA GLU A 285 -12.03 39.05 -14.01
C GLU A 285 -13.45 38.59 -14.35
N TYR A 286 -14.43 39.03 -13.56
CA TYR A 286 -15.87 38.76 -13.74
C TYR A 286 -16.67 40.03 -14.04
N ASN A 287 -15.99 41.10 -14.49
CA ASN A 287 -16.61 42.40 -14.74
C ASN A 287 -17.35 42.97 -13.51
N CYS A 288 -16.88 42.62 -12.31
CA CYS A 288 -17.44 43.05 -11.03
C CYS A 288 -16.45 43.94 -10.26
N LYS A 289 -16.97 44.76 -9.35
CA LYS A 289 -16.20 45.57 -8.42
C LYS A 289 -16.94 45.74 -7.10
N LEU A 290 -16.20 46.09 -6.06
CA LEU A 290 -16.73 46.54 -4.78
C LEU A 290 -17.22 47.98 -4.89
N ILE A 291 -18.42 48.22 -4.38
CA ILE A 291 -19.09 49.53 -4.34
C ILE A 291 -19.52 49.80 -2.91
N ASN A 292 -19.11 50.94 -2.37
CA ASN A 292 -19.45 51.38 -1.02
C ASN A 292 -19.84 52.86 -1.04
N ASN A 293 -20.91 53.19 -0.31
CA ASN A 293 -21.47 54.54 -0.24
C ASN A 293 -20.88 55.39 0.90
N GLY A 294 -19.84 54.89 1.58
CA GLY A 294 -19.13 55.56 2.67
C GLY A 294 -19.66 55.18 4.06
N ASN A 295 -18.74 54.89 4.98
CA ASN A 295 -18.94 54.54 6.40
C ASN A 295 -19.54 53.16 6.73
N SER A 296 -19.53 52.20 5.80
CA SER A 296 -19.84 50.81 6.14
C SER A 296 -18.66 49.87 5.84
N LYS A 297 -18.54 48.82 6.63
CA LYS A 297 -17.72 47.64 6.32
C LYS A 297 -18.39 46.71 5.29
N ASP A 298 -19.64 47.00 4.94
CA ASP A 298 -20.41 46.25 3.95
C ASP A 298 -20.21 46.87 2.56
N TRP A 299 -19.67 46.07 1.65
CA TRP A 299 -19.47 46.43 0.25
C TRP A 299 -20.46 45.68 -0.60
N ARG A 300 -21.12 46.38 -1.52
CA ARG A 300 -21.93 45.74 -2.56
C ARG A 300 -21.02 45.31 -3.70
N ILE A 301 -21.23 44.11 -4.23
CA ILE A 301 -20.58 43.67 -5.47
C ILE A 301 -21.47 44.11 -6.64
N GLY A 302 -20.97 45.03 -7.46
CA GLY A 302 -21.68 45.56 -8.63
C GLY A 302 -20.87 45.39 -9.91
N LEU A 303 -21.52 45.58 -11.06
CA LEU A 303 -20.87 45.49 -12.35
C LEU A 303 -20.09 46.77 -12.69
N TYR A 304 -18.97 46.65 -13.41
CA TYR A 304 -18.35 47.82 -14.06
C TYR A 304 -19.28 48.40 -15.13
N HIS A 305 -19.90 47.53 -15.91
CA HIS A 305 -20.81 47.90 -17.00
C HIS A 305 -22.20 47.31 -16.76
N GLN A 306 -23.19 48.18 -16.49
CA GLN A 306 -24.54 47.77 -16.10
C GLN A 306 -25.33 47.01 -17.20
N ASN A 307 -24.86 47.06 -18.44
CA ASN A 307 -25.51 46.41 -19.59
C ASN A 307 -25.00 44.97 -19.86
N LEU A 308 -24.06 44.47 -19.05
CA LEU A 308 -23.51 43.12 -19.20
C LEU A 308 -24.16 42.15 -18.21
N SER A 309 -24.21 40.85 -18.58
CA SER A 309 -24.65 39.80 -17.68
C SER A 309 -23.71 39.67 -16.48
N ASN A 310 -24.25 39.33 -15.31
CA ASN A 310 -23.45 39.15 -14.10
C ASN A 310 -22.89 37.74 -14.06
N GLU A 311 -21.76 37.56 -14.74
CA GLU A 311 -21.07 36.28 -14.86
C GLU A 311 -20.73 35.67 -13.49
N LEU A 312 -20.29 36.47 -12.52
CA LEU A 312 -20.01 35.99 -11.17
C LEU A 312 -21.27 35.37 -10.54
N LYS A 313 -22.41 36.06 -10.66
CA LYS A 313 -23.69 35.58 -10.15
C LYS A 313 -24.10 34.28 -10.84
N ASP A 314 -23.97 34.19 -12.15
CA ASP A 314 -24.32 32.98 -12.92
C ASP A 314 -23.45 31.80 -12.46
N ARG A 315 -22.14 32.00 -12.31
CA ARG A 315 -21.23 30.96 -11.79
C ARG A 315 -21.58 30.56 -10.35
N LEU A 316 -22.00 31.49 -9.49
CA LEU A 316 -22.48 31.18 -8.13
C LEU A 316 -23.81 30.40 -8.11
N VAL A 317 -24.70 30.65 -9.07
CA VAL A 317 -25.93 29.87 -9.29
C VAL A 317 -25.57 28.43 -9.66
N ASP A 318 -24.65 28.24 -10.61
CA ASP A 318 -24.20 26.91 -11.04
C ASP A 318 -23.55 26.12 -9.91
N LEU A 319 -22.81 26.82 -9.04
CA LEU A 319 -22.21 26.25 -7.82
C LEU A 319 -23.22 25.98 -6.70
N ARG A 320 -24.48 26.41 -6.85
CA ARG A 320 -25.57 26.29 -5.88
C ARG A 320 -25.32 27.02 -4.54
N LEU A 321 -24.61 28.15 -4.62
CA LEU A 321 -24.24 28.98 -3.47
C LEU A 321 -25.15 30.22 -3.28
N ILE A 322 -25.96 30.55 -4.28
CA ILE A 322 -26.95 31.63 -4.17
C ILE A 322 -28.08 31.24 -3.21
N ASP A 323 -28.56 32.24 -2.46
CA ASP A 323 -29.64 32.16 -1.46
C ASP A 323 -29.37 31.14 -0.34
N ARG A 324 -28.09 30.88 -0.05
CA ARG A 324 -27.65 30.10 1.11
C ARG A 324 -27.35 31.01 2.29
N LEU A 325 -27.86 30.64 3.46
CA LEU A 325 -27.44 31.25 4.73
C LEU A 325 -26.00 30.85 5.05
N SER A 326 -25.30 31.60 5.91
CA SER A 326 -23.88 31.37 6.20
C SER A 326 -23.57 29.93 6.63
N HIS A 327 -24.44 29.30 7.41
CA HIS A 327 -24.28 27.91 7.86
C HIS A 327 -24.66 26.85 6.81
N GLU A 328 -25.31 27.25 5.72
CA GLU A 328 -25.70 26.36 4.61
C GLU A 328 -24.72 26.41 3.43
N LYS A 329 -23.82 27.41 3.41
CA LYS A 329 -22.75 27.49 2.41
C LYS A 329 -21.79 26.31 2.58
N PHE A 330 -21.23 25.87 1.47
CA PHE A 330 -20.32 24.71 1.44
C PHE A 330 -19.23 24.93 0.38
N ILE A 331 -18.12 24.21 0.52
CA ILE A 331 -17.07 24.20 -0.51
C ILE A 331 -17.50 23.24 -1.63
N PRO A 332 -17.67 23.69 -2.88
CA PRO A 332 -18.13 22.81 -3.96
C PRO A 332 -17.10 21.71 -4.25
N LYS A 333 -17.58 20.51 -4.63
CA LYS A 333 -16.75 19.28 -4.79
C LYS A 333 -15.54 19.47 -5.72
N GLN A 334 -15.69 20.23 -6.79
CA GLN A 334 -14.60 20.50 -7.72
C GLN A 334 -13.44 21.29 -7.11
N TYR A 335 -13.71 22.07 -6.06
CA TYR A 335 -12.66 22.76 -5.29
C TYR A 335 -12.02 21.84 -4.24
N LEU A 336 -12.79 20.93 -3.64
CA LEU A 336 -12.23 19.90 -2.74
C LEU A 336 -11.25 18.96 -3.46
N ASN A 337 -11.46 18.75 -4.75
CA ASN A 337 -10.61 17.93 -5.61
C ASN A 337 -9.60 18.74 -6.43
N ALA A 338 -9.57 20.07 -6.30
CA ALA A 338 -8.66 20.93 -7.05
C ALA A 338 -7.20 20.69 -6.69
N THR A 339 -6.29 21.28 -7.46
CA THR A 339 -4.86 21.15 -7.20
C THR A 339 -4.48 21.66 -5.81
N ILE A 340 -3.35 21.20 -5.26
CA ILE A 340 -2.86 21.66 -3.94
C ILE A 340 -2.80 23.20 -3.88
N SER A 341 -2.29 23.86 -4.92
CA SER A 341 -2.18 25.32 -4.97
C SER A 341 -3.55 25.99 -4.93
N GLU A 342 -4.53 25.48 -5.68
CA GLU A 342 -5.89 26.03 -5.70
C GLU A 342 -6.60 25.82 -4.36
N ARG A 343 -6.43 24.66 -3.72
CA ARG A 343 -6.97 24.41 -2.38
C ARG A 343 -6.35 25.33 -1.33
N TRP A 344 -5.05 25.61 -1.43
CA TRP A 344 -4.38 26.59 -0.58
C TRP A 344 -4.94 28.00 -0.77
N GLN A 345 -5.14 28.42 -2.01
CA GLN A 345 -5.75 29.73 -2.30
C GLN A 345 -7.16 29.83 -1.72
N LEU A 346 -7.99 28.79 -1.86
CA LEU A 346 -9.33 28.76 -1.27
C LEU A 346 -9.27 28.85 0.26
N LEU A 347 -8.38 28.06 0.88
CA LEU A 347 -8.19 28.09 2.33
C LEU A 347 -7.73 29.47 2.80
N GLN A 348 -6.83 30.13 2.06
CA GLN A 348 -6.41 31.51 2.37
C GLN A 348 -7.60 32.48 2.35
N GLY A 349 -8.50 32.38 1.36
CA GLY A 349 -9.70 33.22 1.33
C GLY A 349 -10.63 32.98 2.52
N LEU A 350 -10.79 31.72 2.94
CA LEU A 350 -11.54 31.38 4.15
C LEU A 350 -10.84 31.90 5.43
N MET A 351 -9.53 31.80 5.49
CA MET A 351 -8.75 32.23 6.67
C MET A 351 -8.70 33.74 6.82
N ASP A 352 -8.62 34.48 5.72
CA ASP A 352 -8.64 35.95 5.71
C ASP A 352 -10.02 36.51 6.13
N THR A 353 -11.08 35.70 6.01
CA THR A 353 -12.44 36.10 6.38
C THR A 353 -12.79 35.71 7.81
N ASP A 354 -13.13 34.45 8.04
CA ASP A 354 -13.57 33.92 9.35
C ASP A 354 -12.48 33.09 10.07
N GLY A 355 -11.25 33.09 9.57
CA GLY A 355 -10.14 32.36 10.18
C GLY A 355 -9.63 33.00 11.47
N THR A 356 -9.21 32.17 12.42
CA THR A 356 -8.50 32.61 13.63
C THR A 356 -7.22 31.79 13.80
N ALA A 357 -6.12 32.46 14.13
CA ALA A 357 -4.85 31.81 14.45
C ALA A 357 -4.42 32.16 15.89
N GLY A 358 -4.28 31.15 16.75
CA GLY A 358 -3.79 31.32 18.11
C GLY A 358 -2.27 31.54 18.18
N LYS A 359 -1.79 32.11 19.29
CA LYS A 359 -0.35 32.38 19.53
C LYS A 359 0.55 31.14 19.51
N GLY A 360 0.00 29.94 19.67
CA GLY A 360 0.74 28.67 19.64
C GLY A 360 0.73 27.94 18.29
N GLY A 361 0.11 28.51 17.25
CA GLY A 361 -0.50 27.69 16.19
C GLY A 361 -1.81 27.07 16.71
N SER A 362 -2.73 26.75 15.81
CA SER A 362 -4.05 26.19 16.13
C SER A 362 -4.01 25.00 17.08
#